data_AF-G4ZR22-F1
#
_entry.id   AF-G4ZR22-F1
#
_cell.length_a   1.000
_cell.length_b   1.000
_cell.length_c   1.000
_cell.angle_alpha   90.00
_cell.angle_beta   90.00
_cell.angle_gamma   90.00
#
_symmetry.space_group_name_H-M   'P 1'
#
loop_
_entity.id
_entity.type
_entity.pdbx_description
1 polymer ?
#
loop_
_entity_poly.entity_id
_entity_poly.type
_entity_poly.pdbx_seq_one_letter_code
_entity_poly.pdbx_strand_id
1 'polypeptide(L)'
;EPILLLWDDVSGHWTSEVLLYAASIKVVLIKVPPNATAVCQPADAAWNFPFKWGLRQLWLDDMQAQLNQPRPEGEKFKLEPPGRAGMCRWVRRSWDGLSTDTIANGYKKCSL
;
A
#
# COMPACT_ATOMS: atom_id res chain seq x y z
N GLU A 1 -15.80 8.99 20.02
CA GLU A 1 -14.59 8.31 20.51
C GLU A 1 -13.38 8.81 19.72
N PRO A 2 -12.18 8.90 20.32
CA PRO A 2 -10.98 9.30 19.60
C PRO A 2 -10.54 8.19 18.63
N ILE A 3 -10.04 8.59 17.45
CA ILE A 3 -9.48 7.64 16.48
C ILE A 3 -7.97 7.50 16.76
N LEU A 4 -7.48 6.27 16.89
CA LEU A 4 -6.05 5.99 17.03
C LEU A 4 -5.43 5.76 15.66
N LEU A 5 -4.33 6.45 15.37
CA LEU A 5 -3.53 6.24 14.16
C LEU A 5 -2.11 5.84 14.57
N LEU A 6 -1.73 4.59 14.28
CA LEU A 6 -0.35 4.14 14.42
C LEU A 6 0.49 4.61 13.24
N TRP A 7 1.59 5.30 13.52
CA TRP A 7 2.45 5.91 12.52
C TRP A 7 3.92 5.59 12.78
N ASP A 8 4.70 5.40 11.71
CA ASP A 8 6.14 5.18 11.80
C ASP A 8 6.90 6.45 12.26
N ASP A 9 8.20 6.31 12.50
CA ASP A 9 9.07 7.40 12.97
C ASP A 9 9.65 8.28 11.85
N VAL A 10 8.97 8.39 10.69
CA VAL A 10 9.41 9.34 9.67
C VAL A 10 9.17 10.76 10.18
N SER A 11 10.21 11.60 10.17
CA SER A 11 10.17 12.95 10.74
C SER A 11 9.03 13.83 10.20
N GLY A 12 8.64 13.64 8.94
CA GLY A 12 7.51 14.35 8.32
C GLY A 12 6.15 14.05 8.94
N HIS A 13 5.98 12.94 9.68
CA HIS A 13 4.74 12.59 10.37
C HIS A 13 4.59 13.29 11.73
N TRP A 14 5.67 13.87 12.25
CA TRP A 14 5.74 14.40 13.62
C TRP A 14 6.01 15.90 13.67
N THR A 15 5.72 16.63 12.58
CA THR A 15 5.83 18.10 12.59
C THR A 15 4.71 18.72 13.43
N SER A 16 4.94 19.93 13.92
CA SER A 16 3.95 20.67 14.72
C SER A 16 2.61 20.81 13.99
N GLU A 17 2.65 21.05 12.68
CA GLU A 17 1.46 21.18 11.84
C GLU A 17 0.65 19.89 11.78
N VAL A 18 1.32 18.73 11.65
CA VAL A 18 0.65 17.42 11.63
C VAL A 18 0.03 17.10 12.98
N LEU A 19 0.74 17.37 14.09
CA LEU A 19 0.24 17.12 15.44
C LEU A 19 -0.97 18.01 15.77
N LEU A 20 -0.90 19.29 15.44
CA LEU A 20 -2.01 20.24 15.62
C LEU A 20 -3.21 19.85 14.76
N TYR A 21 -2.99 19.42 13.52
CA TYR A 21 -4.06 18.98 12.64
C TYR A 21 -4.72 17.70 13.15
N ALA A 22 -3.95 16.68 13.56
CA ALA A 22 -4.48 15.45 14.14
C ALA A 22 -5.36 15.74 15.38
N ALA A 23 -4.90 16.62 16.27
CA ALA A 23 -5.67 17.06 17.42
C ALA A 23 -6.99 17.75 17.01
N SER A 24 -6.95 18.60 15.97
CA SER A 24 -8.14 19.31 15.47
C SER A 24 -9.24 18.36 14.96
N ILE A 25 -8.84 17.18 14.46
CA ILE A 25 -9.77 16.14 13.97
C ILE A 25 -9.97 14.99 14.98
N LYS A 26 -9.55 15.16 16.24
CA LYS A 26 -9.67 14.15 17.32
C LYS A 26 -9.00 12.81 17.00
N VAL A 27 -7.88 12.86 16.27
CA VAL A 27 -7.01 11.71 16.00
C VAL A 27 -5.83 11.75 16.97
N VAL A 28 -5.60 10.63 17.65
CA VAL A 28 -4.45 10.42 18.53
C VAL A 28 -3.39 9.65 17.74
N LEU A 29 -2.23 10.27 17.53
CA LEU A 29 -1.10 9.65 16.85
C LEU A 29 -0.29 8.81 17.83
N ILE A 30 -0.08 7.55 17.50
CA ILE A 30 0.75 6.62 18.28
C ILE A 30 1.99 6.30 17.46
N LYS A 31 3.15 6.56 18.06
CA LYS A 31 4.44 6.31 17.44
C LYS A 31 4.80 4.84 17.54
N VAL A 32 5.08 4.22 16.39
CA VAL A 32 5.67 2.87 16.33
C VAL A 32 7.12 2.96 16.82
N PRO A 33 7.60 2.04 17.68
CA PRO A 33 8.98 2.04 18.12
C PRO A 33 9.96 1.98 16.93
N PRO A 34 11.11 2.66 17.00
CA PRO A 34 12.11 2.63 15.93
C PRO A 34 12.49 1.20 15.56
N ASN A 35 12.58 0.92 14.26
CA ASN A 35 12.89 -0.41 13.69
C ASN A 35 11.88 -1.53 14.02
N ALA A 36 10.70 -1.22 14.59
CA ALA A 36 9.69 -2.21 14.97
C ALA A 36 8.49 -2.28 14.01
N THR A 37 8.50 -1.51 12.92
CA THR A 37 7.42 -1.44 11.93
C THR A 37 6.94 -2.82 11.44
N ALA A 38 7.86 -3.75 11.16
CA ALA A 38 7.50 -5.09 10.70
C ALA A 38 6.68 -5.94 11.70
N VAL A 39 6.65 -5.55 12.97
CA VAL A 39 5.96 -6.29 14.06
C VAL A 39 4.83 -5.47 14.67
N CYS A 40 5.01 -4.16 14.81
CA CYS A 40 4.10 -3.28 15.54
C CYS A 40 3.17 -2.47 14.61
N GLN A 41 3.41 -2.44 13.30
CA GLN A 41 2.57 -1.71 12.35
C GLN A 41 1.80 -2.69 11.45
N PRO A 42 0.46 -2.74 11.52
CA PRO A 42 -0.36 -3.67 10.75
C PRO A 42 -0.12 -3.60 9.23
N ALA A 43 0.10 -2.39 8.72
CA ALA A 43 0.42 -2.16 7.31
C ALA A 43 1.63 -2.98 6.86
N ASP A 44 2.70 -2.99 7.64
CA ASP A 44 3.94 -3.71 7.28
C ASP A 44 3.95 -5.16 7.75
N ALA A 45 3.31 -5.45 8.88
CA ALA A 45 3.22 -6.80 9.43
C ALA A 45 2.30 -7.73 8.62
N ALA A 46 1.30 -7.18 7.91
CA ALA A 46 0.27 -7.99 7.27
C ALA A 46 -0.25 -7.49 5.92
N TRP A 47 -0.44 -6.19 5.70
CA TRP A 47 -1.20 -5.70 4.52
C TRP A 47 -0.33 -5.45 3.29
N ASN A 48 0.86 -4.92 3.48
CA ASN A 48 1.76 -4.51 2.39
C ASN A 48 2.20 -5.72 1.54
N PHE A 49 2.36 -6.90 2.14
CA PHE A 49 2.70 -8.11 1.39
C PHE A 49 1.61 -8.51 0.39
N PRO A 50 0.36 -8.83 0.80
CA PRO A 50 -0.70 -9.20 -0.15
C PRO A 50 -1.07 -8.05 -1.09
N PHE A 51 -0.99 -6.80 -0.64
CA PHE A 51 -1.18 -5.63 -1.50
C PHE A 51 -0.15 -5.58 -2.64
N LYS A 52 1.15 -5.65 -2.32
CA LYS A 52 2.24 -5.66 -3.30
C LYS A 52 2.19 -6.91 -4.18
N TRP A 53 1.73 -8.04 -3.65
CA TRP A 53 1.48 -9.24 -4.44
C TRP A 53 0.41 -8.99 -5.51
N GLY A 54 -0.73 -8.38 -5.15
CA GLY A 54 -1.77 -8.00 -6.10
C GLY A 54 -1.27 -7.07 -7.20
N LEU A 55 -0.45 -6.06 -6.83
CA LEU A 55 0.18 -5.16 -7.80
C LEU A 55 1.10 -5.91 -8.77
N ARG A 56 1.88 -6.85 -8.23
CA ARG A 56 2.78 -7.69 -9.04
C ARG A 56 1.99 -8.55 -10.03
N GLN A 57 0.86 -9.13 -9.64
CA GLN A 57 0.02 -9.90 -10.54
C GLN A 57 -0.51 -9.03 -11.69
N LEU A 58 -1.03 -7.84 -11.39
CA LEU A 58 -1.51 -6.90 -12.41
C LEU A 58 -0.40 -6.50 -13.40
N TRP A 59 0.83 -6.32 -12.90
CA TRP A 59 1.99 -6.06 -13.75
C TRP A 59 2.35 -7.24 -14.65
N LEU A 60 2.33 -8.47 -14.12
CA LEU A 60 2.58 -9.68 -14.91
C LEU A 60 1.52 -9.87 -15.98
N ASP A 61 0.24 -9.73 -15.63
CA ASP A 61 -0.88 -9.84 -16.56
C ASP A 61 -0.77 -8.83 -17.71
N ASP A 62 -0.44 -7.58 -17.39
CA ASP A 62 -0.28 -6.51 -18.37
C ASP A 62 0.89 -6.77 -19.32
N MET A 63 2.07 -7.16 -18.79
CA MET A 63 3.20 -7.55 -19.62
C MET A 63 2.86 -8.73 -20.53
N GLN A 64 2.17 -9.74 -19.99
CA GLN A 64 1.81 -10.93 -20.75
C GLN A 64 0.79 -10.61 -21.85
N ALA A 65 -0.16 -9.72 -21.56
CA ALA A 65 -1.09 -9.19 -22.56
C ALA A 65 -0.35 -8.44 -23.67
N GLN A 66 0.61 -7.57 -23.35
CA GLN A 66 1.40 -6.83 -24.35
C GLN A 66 2.28 -7.77 -25.20
N LEU A 67 2.90 -8.79 -24.59
CA LEU A 67 3.71 -9.77 -25.31
C LEU A 67 2.89 -10.55 -26.34
N ASN A 68 1.64 -10.87 -26.01
CA ASN A 68 0.72 -11.62 -26.86
C ASN A 68 0.05 -10.77 -27.96
N GLN A 69 0.22 -9.45 -27.97
CA GLN A 69 -0.32 -8.61 -29.04
C GLN A 69 0.42 -8.89 -30.36
N PRO A 70 -0.31 -9.04 -31.48
CA PRO A 70 0.29 -9.16 -32.81
C PRO A 70 1.18 -7.96 -33.12
N ARG A 71 2.33 -8.22 -33.74
CA ARG A 71 3.28 -7.19 -34.15
C ARG A 71 3.65 -7.37 -35.64
N PRO A 72 3.88 -6.27 -36.38
CA PRO A 72 4.47 -6.33 -37.72
C PRO A 72 5.78 -7.12 -37.74
N GLU A 73 6.05 -7.76 -38.87
CA GLU A 73 7.29 -8.50 -39.07
C GLU A 73 8.51 -7.57 -38.94
N GLY A 74 9.52 -8.01 -38.20
CA GLY A 74 10.73 -7.23 -37.94
C GLY A 74 10.61 -6.20 -36.81
N GLU A 75 9.42 -5.96 -36.26
CA GLU A 75 9.25 -5.04 -35.13
C GLU A 75 9.61 -5.71 -33.79
N LYS A 76 10.47 -5.05 -33.01
CA LYS A 76 10.88 -5.53 -31.69
C LYS A 76 9.83 -5.17 -30.65
N PHE A 77 9.62 -6.06 -29.69
CA PHE A 77 8.79 -5.77 -28.53
C PHE A 77 9.34 -4.57 -27.75
N LYS A 78 8.46 -3.62 -27.41
CA LYS A 78 8.72 -2.52 -26.52
C LYS A 78 7.66 -2.51 -25.43
N LEU A 79 8.10 -2.66 -24.18
CA LEU A 79 7.19 -2.63 -23.04
C LEU A 79 6.64 -1.22 -22.83
N GLU A 80 5.33 -1.11 -22.74
CA GLU A 80 4.63 0.12 -22.35
C GLU A 80 4.27 0.07 -20.87
N PRO A 81 4.76 1.00 -20.04
CA PRO A 81 4.40 1.02 -18.63
C PRO A 81 2.96 1.55 -18.45
N PRO A 82 2.24 1.12 -17.38
CA PRO A 82 0.97 1.72 -17.03
C PRO A 82 1.24 3.19 -16.67
N GLY A 83 0.75 4.12 -17.48
CA GLY A 83 0.76 5.53 -17.13
C GLY A 83 0.07 5.79 -15.78
N ARG A 84 0.14 7.02 -15.26
CA ARG A 84 -0.38 7.37 -13.91
C ARG A 84 -1.79 6.84 -13.62
N ALA A 85 -2.72 7.01 -14.56
CA ALA A 85 -4.09 6.53 -14.39
C ALA A 85 -4.18 4.99 -14.31
N GLY A 86 -3.34 4.27 -15.06
CA GLY A 86 -3.23 2.82 -14.97
C GLY A 86 -2.72 2.38 -13.60
N MET A 87 -1.65 3.02 -13.12
CA MET A 87 -1.10 2.73 -11.79
C MET A 87 -2.11 3.01 -10.67
N CYS A 88 -2.84 4.12 -10.72
CA CYS A 88 -3.90 4.40 -9.72
C CYS A 88 -4.99 3.34 -9.73
N ARG A 89 -5.41 2.86 -10.91
CA ARG A 89 -6.37 1.76 -11.02
C ARG A 89 -5.82 0.47 -10.41
N TRP A 90 -4.54 0.18 -10.61
CA TRP A 90 -3.92 -1.01 -10.04
C TRP A 90 -3.81 -0.94 -8.52
N VAL A 91 -3.35 0.20 -7.98
CA VAL A 91 -3.34 0.45 -6.53
C VAL A 91 -4.72 0.23 -5.92
N ARG A 92 -5.76 0.81 -6.53
CA ARG A 92 -7.14 0.59 -6.08
C ARG A 92 -7.53 -0.88 -6.12
N ARG A 93 -7.34 -1.56 -7.26
CA ARG A 93 -7.70 -2.97 -7.43
C ARG A 93 -6.97 -3.89 -6.44
N SER A 94 -5.69 -3.64 -6.18
CA SER A 94 -4.91 -4.41 -5.23
C SER A 94 -5.35 -4.18 -3.79
N TRP A 95 -5.76 -2.96 -3.44
CA TRP A 95 -6.36 -2.65 -2.14
C TRP A 95 -7.73 -3.32 -1.97
N ASP A 96 -8.61 -3.17 -2.96
CA ASP A 96 -9.96 -3.76 -2.96
C ASP A 96 -9.91 -5.31 -2.92
N GLY A 97 -8.78 -5.91 -3.32
CA GLY A 97 -8.53 -7.35 -3.22
C GLY A 97 -8.11 -7.84 -1.83
N LEU A 98 -7.82 -6.96 -0.87
CA LEU A 98 -7.54 -7.36 0.51
C LEU A 98 -8.85 -7.72 1.21
N SER A 99 -8.90 -8.90 1.84
CA SER A 99 -10.08 -9.28 2.62
C SER A 99 -10.15 -8.49 3.93
N THR A 100 -11.37 -8.32 4.45
CA THR A 100 -11.59 -7.76 5.78
C THR A 100 -10.85 -8.55 6.87
N ASP A 101 -10.72 -9.86 6.68
CA ASP A 101 -9.95 -10.73 7.59
C ASP A 101 -8.46 -10.44 7.54
N THR A 102 -7.87 -10.20 6.36
CA THR A 102 -6.48 -9.76 6.24
C THR A 102 -6.24 -8.45 6.98
N ILE A 103 -7.18 -7.51 6.86
CA ILE A 103 -7.09 -6.23 7.58
C ILE A 103 -7.16 -6.46 9.09
N ALA A 104 -8.22 -7.13 9.57
CA ALA A 104 -8.45 -7.37 10.99
C ALA A 104 -7.33 -8.21 11.64
N ASN A 105 -6.84 -9.25 10.96
CA ASN A 105 -5.76 -10.08 11.48
C ASN A 105 -4.42 -9.35 11.50
N GLY A 106 -4.24 -8.30 10.67
CA GLY A 106 -3.07 -7.43 10.74
C GLY A 106 -2.98 -6.69 12.07
N TYR A 107 -4.11 -6.16 12.58
CA TYR A 107 -4.16 -5.56 13.91
C TYR A 107 -3.85 -6.58 15.01
N LYS A 108 -4.51 -7.75 14.98
CA LYS A 108 -4.27 -8.83 15.94
C LYS A 108 -2.80 -9.27 15.99
N LYS A 109 -2.13 -9.34 14.83
CA LYS A 109 -0.71 -9.71 14.73
C LYS A 109 0.20 -8.69 15.41
N CYS A 110 -0.21 -7.42 15.47
CA CYS A 110 0.47 -6.36 16.18
C CYS A 110 0.04 -6.20 17.65
N SER A 111 -0.79 -7.12 18.17
CA SER A 111 -1.40 -7.04 19.52
C SER A 111 -2.28 -5.81 19.73
N LEU A 112 -3.01 -5.41 18.67
CA LEU A 112 -3.94 -4.28 18.63
C LEU A 112 -5.40 -4.73 18.47
#